data_AF-A0A1J4J8R9-F1
#
_entry.id   AF-A0A1J4J8R9-F1
#
_cell.length_a   1.000
_cell.length_b   1.000
_cell.length_c   1.000
_cell.angle_alpha   90.00
_cell.angle_beta   90.00
_cell.angle_gamma   90.00
#
_symmetry.space_group_name_H-M   'P 1'
#
loop_
_entity.id
_entity.type
_entity.pdbx_description
1 polymer ?
#
loop_
_entity_poly.entity_id
_entity_poly.type
_entity_poly.pdbx_seq_one_letter_code
_entity_poly.pdbx_strand_id
1 'polypeptide(L)'
;MNNDITLSLGVENLSFLDPNAFEKDFSFIVGGSIYKCNRFFADLISPKVALMHRADPTITSFIIKASDKGSYFTYFLKLMCGETVTIPQHAIQYICKIAHCMGNTKILTTVYEQDNRSISTETVVSLLNEKNQFSLDVSREIKFIIYHFSEIPIKLILNLELNSLIRILSSNDLIIESEDWLLDTLLQLIKEKGEKYRLLYECIHFEYLTIESMSKFISHVDSEDISGKLWLNITKRLILPVYPPADTLRYTKKDVMFNLKEEEPFSGICAYLNKKCGGNAHDKGLISMSSSSIGINQPSQIIDFGWEGDWGTKNKPNSWLMFDFNNLSVELTGYSLMSIPSNMNNTHPRSWVIEATNDLSNWDVVDKREMNNDLNGKNKVKSFTFRRTSPYRYVRIRQTDLNHSHNNYFAISQMELFGSITNENQANNNNLPEIPTTPNNNSTTRPNLKMS
;
A
#
# COMPACT_ATOMS: atom_id res chain seq x y z
N MET A 1 -26.54 -26.14 22.26
CA MET A 1 -25.47 -26.96 22.87
C MET A 1 -25.08 -26.27 24.16
N ASN A 2 -25.12 -26.96 25.30
CA ASN A 2 -24.70 -26.36 26.58
C ASN A 2 -23.20 -26.09 26.52
N ASN A 3 -22.80 -24.82 26.44
CA ASN A 3 -21.41 -24.37 26.49
C ASN A 3 -20.97 -24.20 27.95
N ASP A 4 -21.09 -25.28 28.73
CA ASP A 4 -20.58 -25.27 30.10
C ASP A 4 -19.06 -25.50 30.08
N ILE A 5 -18.31 -24.75 30.90
CA ILE A 5 -16.84 -24.77 30.93
C ILE A 5 -16.37 -25.55 32.15
N THR A 6 -15.38 -26.42 31.97
CA THR A 6 -14.81 -27.23 33.06
C THR A 6 -13.48 -26.66 33.51
N LEU A 7 -13.37 -26.28 34.78
CA LEU A 7 -12.14 -25.74 35.38
C LEU A 7 -11.51 -26.72 36.37
N SER A 8 -10.17 -26.79 36.34
CA SER A 8 -9.33 -27.46 37.35
C SER A 8 -8.01 -26.69 37.52
N LEU A 9 -7.48 -26.64 38.74
CA LEU A 9 -6.19 -25.98 39.01
C LEU A 9 -4.98 -26.82 38.55
N GLY A 10 -5.18 -28.10 38.22
CA GLY A 10 -4.13 -29.00 37.75
C GLY A 10 -3.16 -29.45 38.84
N VAL A 11 -3.58 -29.42 40.12
CA VAL A 11 -2.81 -29.94 41.25
C VAL A 11 -3.56 -31.14 41.82
N GLU A 12 -3.41 -32.28 41.15
CA GLU A 12 -4.15 -33.53 41.44
C GLU A 12 -4.04 -33.95 42.90
N ASN A 13 -2.89 -33.67 43.53
CA ASN A 13 -2.59 -34.06 44.90
C ASN A 13 -3.37 -33.26 45.98
N LEU A 14 -3.98 -32.12 45.64
CA LEU A 14 -4.77 -31.35 46.62
C LEU A 14 -6.12 -32.01 46.94
N SER A 15 -6.65 -32.82 46.01
CA SER A 15 -7.89 -33.57 46.21
C SER A 15 -7.81 -34.59 47.35
N PHE A 16 -6.60 -34.96 47.79
CA PHE A 16 -6.36 -35.86 48.93
C PHE A 16 -6.36 -35.15 50.29
N LEU A 17 -6.35 -33.82 50.32
CA LEU A 17 -6.38 -33.03 51.55
C LEU A 17 -7.84 -32.82 51.97
N ASP A 18 -8.19 -33.11 53.24
CA ASP A 18 -9.50 -32.75 53.78
C ASP A 18 -9.52 -31.24 54.10
N PRO A 19 -10.27 -30.41 53.36
CA PRO A 19 -10.32 -28.97 53.58
C PRO A 19 -10.91 -28.59 54.94
N ASN A 20 -11.67 -29.49 55.58
CA ASN A 20 -12.25 -29.28 56.90
C ASN A 20 -11.30 -29.61 58.05
N ALA A 21 -10.19 -30.31 57.77
CA ALA A 21 -9.15 -30.58 58.76
C ALA A 21 -8.25 -29.36 59.05
N PHE A 22 -8.29 -28.33 58.19
CA PHE A 22 -7.50 -27.11 58.31
C PHE A 22 -8.28 -25.97 58.98
N GLU A 23 -7.57 -25.12 59.72
CA GLU A 23 -8.15 -23.93 60.33
C GLU A 23 -8.67 -22.95 59.26
N LYS A 24 -9.82 -22.33 59.53
CA LYS A 24 -10.46 -21.35 58.63
C LYS A 24 -10.03 -19.93 59.02
N ASP A 25 -8.74 -19.67 58.89
CA ASP A 25 -8.02 -18.47 59.33
C ASP A 25 -8.06 -17.30 58.33
N PHE A 26 -8.62 -17.50 57.14
CA PHE A 26 -8.74 -16.46 56.10
C PHE A 26 -10.17 -16.28 55.61
N SER A 27 -10.54 -15.05 55.20
CA SER A 27 -11.88 -14.71 54.73
C SER A 27 -11.90 -13.89 53.44
N PHE A 28 -12.57 -14.40 52.41
CA PHE A 28 -12.96 -13.62 51.23
C PHE A 28 -14.27 -12.88 51.49
N ILE A 29 -14.26 -11.55 51.35
CA ILE A 29 -15.44 -10.70 51.53
C ILE A 29 -15.91 -10.26 50.15
N VAL A 30 -17.00 -10.86 49.65
CA VAL A 30 -17.51 -10.66 48.28
C VAL A 30 -18.90 -10.03 48.37
N GLY A 31 -19.01 -8.74 48.03
CA GLY A 31 -20.30 -8.05 47.96
C GLY A 31 -21.11 -8.04 49.26
N GLY A 32 -20.45 -8.18 50.41
CA GLY A 32 -21.06 -8.26 51.75
C GLY A 32 -21.15 -9.68 52.32
N SER A 33 -21.00 -10.72 51.49
CA SER A 33 -20.94 -12.12 51.93
C SER A 33 -19.53 -12.49 52.37
N ILE A 34 -19.41 -13.27 53.46
CA ILE A 34 -18.12 -13.71 54.02
C ILE A 34 -17.93 -15.21 53.74
N TYR A 35 -16.89 -15.55 53.01
CA TYR A 35 -16.49 -16.92 52.72
C TYR A 35 -15.18 -17.24 53.45
N LYS A 36 -15.25 -18.15 54.43
CA LYS A 36 -14.08 -18.54 55.22
C LYS A 36 -13.38 -19.75 54.59
N CYS A 37 -12.05 -19.69 54.52
CA CYS A 37 -11.19 -20.76 54.03
C CYS A 37 -9.87 -20.77 54.79
N ASN A 38 -9.05 -21.80 54.55
CA ASN A 38 -7.67 -21.78 55.03
C ASN A 38 -6.83 -20.85 54.16
N ARG A 39 -5.89 -20.16 54.81
CA ARG A 39 -4.94 -19.26 54.19
C ARG A 39 -4.12 -19.88 53.06
N PHE A 40 -3.63 -21.10 53.23
CA PHE A 40 -2.82 -21.78 52.21
C PHE A 40 -3.62 -21.96 50.90
N PHE A 41 -4.88 -22.38 51.01
CA PHE A 41 -5.77 -22.50 49.84
C PHE A 41 -6.10 -21.14 49.22
N ALA A 42 -6.19 -20.08 50.03
CA ALA A 42 -6.38 -18.71 49.55
C ALA A 42 -5.19 -18.20 48.71
N ASP A 43 -3.96 -18.50 49.15
CA ASP A 43 -2.72 -18.16 48.43
C ASP A 43 -2.61 -18.89 47.10
N LEU A 44 -3.00 -20.16 47.08
CA LEU A 44 -2.96 -20.99 45.89
C LEU A 44 -3.89 -20.46 44.78
N ILE A 45 -5.12 -20.08 45.13
CA ILE A 45 -6.12 -19.62 44.16
C ILE A 45 -5.90 -18.17 43.73
N SER A 46 -5.26 -17.33 44.56
CA SER A 46 -5.16 -15.90 44.36
C SER A 46 -3.71 -15.42 44.47
N PRO A 47 -3.00 -15.25 43.32
CA PRO A 47 -1.66 -14.69 43.30
C PRO A 47 -1.55 -13.34 44.02
N LYS A 48 -2.61 -12.51 44.01
CA LYS A 48 -2.62 -11.25 44.77
C LYS A 48 -2.65 -11.48 46.28
N VAL A 49 -3.41 -12.46 46.77
CA VAL A 49 -3.46 -12.78 48.21
C VAL A 49 -2.10 -13.34 48.64
N ALA A 50 -1.49 -14.21 47.83
CA ALA A 50 -0.14 -14.70 48.09
C ALA A 50 0.89 -13.56 48.17
N LEU A 51 0.81 -12.57 47.27
CA LEU A 51 1.67 -11.37 47.33
C LEU A 51 1.38 -10.52 48.57
N MET A 52 0.10 -10.36 48.96
CA MET A 52 -0.29 -9.64 50.17
C MET A 52 0.26 -10.33 51.42
N HIS A 53 0.14 -11.64 51.55
CA HIS A 53 0.70 -12.40 52.66
C HIS A 53 2.23 -12.40 52.69
N ARG A 54 2.88 -12.31 51.53
CA ARG A 54 4.34 -12.14 51.44
C ARG A 54 4.78 -10.78 51.97
N ALA A 55 3.98 -9.73 51.74
CA ALA A 55 4.25 -8.39 52.23
C ALA A 55 3.89 -8.23 53.72
N ASP A 56 2.75 -8.76 54.13
CA ASP A 56 2.26 -8.73 55.50
C ASP A 56 1.58 -10.07 55.86
N PRO A 57 2.26 -10.92 56.66
CA PRO A 57 1.72 -12.19 57.06
C PRO A 57 0.51 -12.11 58.01
N THR A 58 0.11 -10.95 58.51
CA THR A 58 -0.99 -10.83 59.49
C THR A 58 -2.36 -10.61 58.85
N ILE A 59 -2.40 -10.41 57.53
CA ILE A 59 -3.65 -10.19 56.80
C ILE A 59 -4.52 -11.46 56.86
N THR A 60 -5.79 -11.29 57.24
CA THR A 60 -6.77 -12.39 57.39
C THR A 60 -7.98 -12.25 56.48
N SER A 61 -8.06 -11.19 55.66
CA SER A 61 -9.18 -11.02 54.75
C SER A 61 -8.81 -10.33 53.44
N PHE A 62 -9.59 -10.61 52.39
CA PHE A 62 -9.48 -9.97 51.09
C PHE A 62 -10.86 -9.55 50.57
N ILE A 63 -11.00 -8.27 50.20
CA ILE A 63 -12.27 -7.68 49.80
C ILE A 63 -12.38 -7.65 48.28
N ILE A 64 -13.43 -8.26 47.75
CA ILE A 64 -13.78 -8.23 46.33
C ILE A 64 -15.05 -7.41 46.16
N LYS A 65 -14.93 -6.27 45.46
CA LYS A 65 -16.05 -5.37 45.13
C LYS A 65 -16.88 -5.92 43.96
N ALA A 66 -17.44 -7.11 44.13
CA ALA A 66 -18.38 -7.73 43.18
C ALA A 66 -19.58 -8.28 43.94
N SER A 67 -20.80 -8.08 43.43
CA SER A 67 -22.02 -8.62 44.04
C SER A 67 -22.19 -10.09 43.65
N ASP A 68 -22.26 -10.99 44.63
CA ASP A 68 -22.49 -12.42 44.41
C ASP A 68 -23.97 -12.78 44.61
N LYS A 69 -24.83 -12.39 43.67
CA LYS A 69 -26.28 -12.66 43.77
C LYS A 69 -26.63 -14.16 43.66
N GLY A 70 -25.71 -15.01 43.23
CA GLY A 70 -25.94 -16.44 42.97
C GLY A 70 -25.09 -17.41 43.79
N SER A 71 -24.30 -16.93 44.76
CA SER A 71 -23.32 -17.73 45.51
C SER A 71 -22.30 -18.46 44.61
N TYR A 72 -21.97 -17.87 43.45
CA TYR A 72 -21.05 -18.44 42.48
C TYR A 72 -19.59 -18.44 42.98
N PHE A 73 -19.28 -17.69 44.04
CA PHE A 73 -17.97 -17.78 44.69
C PHE A 73 -17.69 -19.17 45.29
N THR A 74 -18.73 -19.97 45.55
CA THR A 74 -18.56 -21.36 46.01
C THR A 74 -17.81 -22.23 45.00
N TYR A 75 -17.85 -21.91 43.71
CA TYR A 75 -17.04 -22.58 42.70
C TYR A 75 -15.54 -22.37 42.93
N PHE A 76 -15.12 -21.19 43.39
CA PHE A 76 -13.71 -20.95 43.76
C PHE A 76 -13.31 -21.71 45.02
N LEU A 77 -14.22 -21.88 45.99
CA LEU A 77 -13.99 -22.72 47.17
C LEU A 77 -13.79 -24.19 46.81
N LYS A 78 -14.50 -24.69 45.80
CA LYS A 78 -14.29 -26.06 45.29
C LYS A 78 -12.98 -26.17 44.52
N LEU A 79 -12.70 -25.19 43.64
CA LEU A 79 -11.46 -25.15 42.86
C LEU A 79 -10.21 -25.12 43.74
N MET A 80 -10.20 -24.34 44.82
CA MET A 80 -9.05 -24.26 45.73
C MET A 80 -8.76 -25.58 46.46
N CYS A 81 -9.78 -26.44 46.64
CA CYS A 81 -9.64 -27.78 47.19
C CYS A 81 -9.18 -28.82 46.15
N GLY A 82 -8.93 -28.40 44.91
CA GLY A 82 -8.53 -29.30 43.82
C GLY A 82 -9.70 -30.00 43.12
N GLU A 83 -10.95 -29.64 43.40
CA GLU A 83 -12.11 -30.18 42.69
C GLU A 83 -12.23 -29.61 41.28
N THR A 84 -12.67 -30.44 40.35
CA THR A 84 -13.03 -30.01 38.99
C THR A 84 -14.46 -29.47 39.01
N VAL A 85 -14.66 -28.25 38.50
CA VAL A 85 -15.95 -27.56 38.55
C VAL A 85 -16.46 -27.24 37.15
N THR A 86 -17.71 -27.59 36.87
CA THR A 86 -18.43 -27.19 35.66
C THR A 86 -19.20 -25.89 35.91
N ILE A 87 -18.84 -24.83 35.17
CA ILE A 87 -19.42 -23.50 35.30
C ILE A 87 -20.49 -23.29 34.22
N PRO A 88 -21.70 -22.87 34.60
CA PRO A 88 -22.75 -22.59 33.63
C PRO A 88 -22.47 -21.28 32.89
N GLN A 89 -22.92 -21.20 31.64
CA GLN A 89 -22.63 -20.07 30.73
C GLN A 89 -22.93 -18.68 31.33
N HIS A 90 -24.05 -18.53 32.04
CA HIS A 90 -24.46 -17.27 32.65
C HIS A 90 -23.55 -16.81 33.80
N ALA A 91 -22.78 -17.72 34.40
CA ALA A 91 -21.85 -17.43 35.49
C ALA A 91 -20.43 -17.11 34.99
N ILE A 92 -20.08 -17.42 33.74
CA ILE A 92 -18.72 -17.25 33.19
C ILE A 92 -18.22 -15.80 33.37
N GLN A 93 -19.05 -14.81 33.03
CA GLN A 93 -18.65 -13.40 33.13
C GLN A 93 -18.37 -12.97 34.58
N TYR A 94 -19.10 -13.54 35.55
CA TYR A 94 -18.84 -13.33 36.96
C TYR A 94 -17.51 -13.98 37.38
N ILE A 95 -17.29 -15.25 36.98
CA ILE A 95 -16.05 -15.97 37.28
C ILE A 95 -14.83 -15.23 36.72
N CYS A 96 -14.90 -14.72 35.48
CA CYS A 96 -13.80 -13.95 34.88
C CYS A 96 -13.50 -12.67 35.68
N LYS A 97 -14.53 -11.94 36.11
CA LYS A 97 -14.35 -10.75 36.97
C LYS A 97 -13.66 -11.09 38.29
N ILE A 98 -14.07 -12.17 38.95
CA ILE A 98 -13.46 -12.60 40.22
C ILE A 98 -12.02 -13.08 40.01
N ALA A 99 -11.76 -13.90 38.99
CA ALA A 99 -10.43 -14.40 38.66
C ALA A 99 -9.45 -13.26 38.36
N HIS A 100 -9.89 -12.25 37.60
CA HIS A 100 -9.11 -11.03 37.36
C HIS A 100 -8.85 -10.23 38.65
N CYS A 101 -9.87 -10.07 39.51
CA CYS A 101 -9.71 -9.42 40.81
C CYS A 101 -8.67 -10.14 41.69
N MET A 102 -8.62 -11.47 41.65
CA MET A 102 -7.67 -12.32 42.36
C MET A 102 -6.27 -12.40 41.69
N GLY A 103 -6.16 -11.93 40.44
CA GLY A 103 -4.93 -12.01 39.65
C GLY A 103 -4.62 -13.42 39.14
N ASN A 104 -5.61 -14.32 39.10
CA ASN A 104 -5.42 -15.68 38.60
C ASN A 104 -5.65 -15.73 37.09
N THR A 105 -4.57 -15.52 36.33
CA THR A 105 -4.60 -15.54 34.86
C THR A 105 -4.82 -16.93 34.29
N LYS A 106 -4.47 -18.01 35.02
CA LYS A 106 -4.63 -19.40 34.57
C LYS A 106 -6.11 -19.77 34.40
N ILE A 107 -6.95 -19.37 35.36
CA ILE A 107 -8.40 -19.58 35.25
C ILE A 107 -8.95 -18.86 34.01
N LEU A 108 -8.52 -17.61 33.79
CA LEU A 108 -8.95 -16.84 32.64
C LEU A 108 -8.53 -17.50 31.32
N THR A 109 -7.27 -17.92 31.18
CA THR A 109 -6.81 -18.60 29.96
C THR A 109 -7.58 -19.89 29.70
N THR A 110 -7.82 -20.72 30.72
CA THR A 110 -8.57 -21.97 30.55
C THR A 110 -10.02 -21.73 30.12
N VAL A 111 -10.67 -20.69 30.64
CA VAL A 111 -12.03 -20.29 30.18
C VAL A 111 -12.03 -19.97 28.68
N TYR A 112 -11.07 -19.16 28.21
CA TYR A 112 -11.02 -18.76 26.79
C TYR A 112 -10.41 -19.81 25.85
N GLU A 113 -9.67 -20.79 26.36
CA GLU A 113 -9.21 -21.94 25.58
C GLU A 113 -10.34 -22.93 25.28
N GLN A 114 -11.27 -23.09 26.23
CA GLN A 114 -12.47 -23.91 26.07
C GLN A 114 -13.63 -23.16 25.42
N ASP A 115 -13.47 -21.86 25.20
CA ASP A 115 -14.43 -21.02 24.51
C ASP A 115 -14.44 -21.35 23.01
N ASN A 116 -15.34 -22.25 22.63
CA ASN A 116 -15.56 -22.68 21.25
C ASN A 116 -16.34 -21.66 20.40
N ARG A 117 -16.48 -20.39 20.84
CA ARG A 117 -17.07 -19.34 19.99
C ARG A 117 -16.22 -19.20 18.72
N SER A 118 -16.84 -19.38 17.55
CA SER A 118 -16.17 -19.20 16.28
C SER A 118 -15.79 -17.72 16.10
N ILE A 119 -14.53 -17.49 15.72
CA ILE A 119 -14.06 -16.17 15.31
C ILE A 119 -14.67 -15.91 13.93
N SER A 120 -15.55 -14.92 13.84
CA SER A 120 -16.16 -14.43 12.59
C SER A 120 -16.05 -12.91 12.52
N THR A 121 -16.36 -12.34 11.35
CA THR A 121 -16.37 -10.89 11.12
C THR A 121 -17.34 -10.14 12.05
N GLU A 122 -18.39 -10.81 12.54
CA GLU A 122 -19.37 -10.24 13.46
C GLU A 122 -18.97 -10.39 14.95
N THR A 123 -18.26 -11.47 15.30
CA THR A 123 -17.94 -11.80 16.69
C THR A 123 -16.55 -11.34 17.14
N VAL A 124 -15.61 -11.18 16.22
CA VAL A 124 -14.19 -10.96 16.57
C VAL A 124 -13.95 -9.69 17.40
N VAL A 125 -14.68 -8.60 17.11
CA VAL A 125 -14.51 -7.34 17.85
C VAL A 125 -15.00 -7.45 19.29
N SER A 126 -16.14 -8.12 19.51
CA SER A 126 -16.66 -8.30 20.87
C SER A 126 -15.75 -9.20 21.69
N LEU A 127 -15.23 -10.27 21.07
CA LEU A 127 -14.22 -11.16 21.67
C LEU A 127 -12.93 -10.42 22.04
N LEU A 128 -12.42 -9.59 21.14
CA LEU A 128 -11.21 -8.80 21.37
C LEU A 128 -11.38 -7.83 22.54
N ASN A 129 -12.50 -7.11 22.59
CA ASN A 129 -12.80 -6.18 23.68
C ASN A 129 -12.96 -6.91 25.03
N GLU A 130 -13.61 -8.08 25.03
CA GLU A 130 -13.76 -8.92 26.21
C GLU A 130 -12.40 -9.39 26.74
N LYS A 131 -11.52 -9.90 25.87
CA LYS A 131 -10.17 -10.34 26.25
C LYS A 131 -9.27 -9.21 26.70
N ASN A 132 -9.37 -8.04 26.06
CA ASN A 132 -8.64 -6.84 26.48
C ASN A 132 -9.02 -6.40 27.90
N GLN A 133 -10.31 -6.48 28.27
CA GLN A 133 -10.77 -6.17 29.63
C GLN A 133 -10.05 -7.01 30.69
N PHE A 134 -9.69 -8.25 30.36
CA PHE A 134 -9.03 -9.18 31.28
C PHE A 134 -7.51 -9.25 31.09
N SER A 135 -6.93 -8.41 30.22
CA SER A 135 -5.50 -8.39 29.88
C SER A 135 -4.98 -9.74 29.36
N LEU A 136 -5.79 -10.42 28.56
CA LEU A 136 -5.45 -11.70 27.94
C LEU A 136 -4.78 -11.54 26.58
N ASP A 137 -4.18 -12.62 26.07
CA ASP A 137 -3.62 -12.63 24.73
C ASP A 137 -4.73 -12.52 23.67
N VAL A 138 -4.62 -11.47 22.86
CA VAL A 138 -5.53 -11.12 21.74
C VAL A 138 -4.89 -11.33 20.37
N SER A 139 -3.74 -12.01 20.31
CA SER A 139 -2.97 -12.15 19.07
C SER A 139 -3.73 -12.91 17.98
N ARG A 140 -4.59 -13.87 18.36
CA ARG A 140 -5.43 -14.63 17.40
C ARG A 140 -6.49 -13.74 16.77
N GLU A 141 -7.19 -12.94 17.58
CA GLU A 141 -8.25 -12.04 17.14
C GLU A 141 -7.70 -10.92 16.27
N ILE A 142 -6.57 -10.31 16.68
CA ILE A 142 -5.91 -9.27 15.89
C ILE A 142 -5.48 -9.83 14.54
N LYS A 143 -4.88 -11.03 14.51
CA LYS A 143 -4.48 -11.67 13.25
C LYS A 143 -5.67 -11.93 12.33
N PHE A 144 -6.80 -12.36 12.88
CA PHE A 144 -8.03 -12.52 12.10
C PHE A 144 -8.52 -11.18 11.53
N ILE A 145 -8.55 -10.13 12.36
CA ILE A 145 -8.97 -8.78 11.92
C ILE A 145 -8.06 -8.25 10.81
N ILE A 146 -6.75 -8.47 10.89
CA ILE A 146 -5.78 -8.01 9.87
C ILE A 146 -6.09 -8.58 8.48
N TYR A 147 -6.49 -9.85 8.37
CA TYR A 147 -6.80 -10.49 7.09
C TYR A 147 -8.21 -10.20 6.57
N HIS A 148 -9.14 -9.83 7.45
CA HIS A 148 -10.56 -9.61 7.12
C HIS A 148 -11.00 -8.16 7.39
N PHE A 149 -10.07 -7.19 7.45
CA PHE A 149 -10.37 -5.84 7.95
C PHE A 149 -11.45 -5.16 7.11
N SER A 150 -11.36 -5.23 5.78
CA SER A 150 -12.37 -4.66 4.87
C SER A 150 -13.73 -5.37 4.92
N GLU A 151 -13.78 -6.61 5.40
CA GLU A 151 -15.04 -7.37 5.52
C GLU A 151 -15.80 -7.02 6.82
N ILE A 152 -15.14 -6.38 7.79
CA ILE A 152 -15.74 -6.07 9.08
C ILE A 152 -16.61 -4.81 8.96
N PRO A 153 -17.88 -4.85 9.39
CA PRO A 153 -18.74 -3.67 9.39
C PRO A 153 -18.14 -2.52 10.20
N ILE A 154 -18.15 -1.32 9.63
CA ILE A 154 -17.56 -0.12 10.25
C ILE A 154 -18.12 0.17 11.66
N LYS A 155 -19.40 -0.16 11.91
CA LYS A 155 -20.04 -0.03 13.22
C LYS A 155 -19.33 -0.85 14.30
N LEU A 156 -18.75 -2.00 13.94
CA LEU A 156 -17.97 -2.82 14.86
C LEU A 156 -16.56 -2.24 15.01
N ILE A 157 -15.94 -1.76 13.94
CA ILE A 157 -14.61 -1.10 13.99
C ILE A 157 -14.64 0.11 14.93
N LEU A 158 -15.74 0.87 14.95
CA LEU A 158 -15.94 1.97 15.90
C LEU A 158 -15.90 1.51 17.37
N ASN A 159 -16.09 0.23 17.70
CA ASN A 159 -15.98 -0.25 19.08
C ASN A 159 -14.55 -0.59 19.50
N LEU A 160 -13.56 -0.50 18.60
CA LEU A 160 -12.16 -0.77 18.90
C LEU A 160 -11.48 0.43 19.58
N GLU A 161 -10.59 0.13 20.52
CA GLU A 161 -9.74 1.11 21.16
C GLU A 161 -8.60 1.56 20.24
N LEU A 162 -8.11 2.79 20.44
CA LEU A 162 -7.04 3.39 19.62
C LEU A 162 -5.79 2.50 19.53
N ASN A 163 -5.33 1.93 20.64
CA ASN A 163 -4.13 1.08 20.65
C ASN A 163 -4.31 -0.19 19.80
N SER A 164 -5.50 -0.79 19.84
CA SER A 164 -5.84 -1.95 19.01
C SER A 164 -5.83 -1.57 17.53
N LEU A 165 -6.42 -0.42 17.17
CA LEU A 165 -6.45 0.07 15.79
C LEU A 165 -5.05 0.38 15.27
N ILE A 166 -4.18 1.05 16.05
CA ILE A 166 -2.79 1.30 15.65
C ILE A 166 -2.08 -0.02 15.38
N ARG A 167 -2.23 -1.01 16.27
CA ARG A 167 -1.60 -2.33 16.12
C ARG A 167 -2.10 -3.09 14.89
N ILE A 168 -3.38 -3.00 14.57
CA ILE A 168 -3.98 -3.63 13.37
C ILE A 168 -3.49 -2.93 12.10
N LEU A 169 -3.63 -1.60 12.04
CA LEU A 169 -3.37 -0.81 10.83
C LEU A 169 -1.88 -0.63 10.53
N SER A 170 -0.99 -0.75 11.53
CA SER A 170 0.46 -0.72 11.31
C SER A 170 1.03 -2.10 10.92
N SER A 171 0.20 -3.12 10.73
CA SER A 171 0.65 -4.46 10.33
C SER A 171 1.01 -4.52 8.86
N ASN A 172 2.15 -5.14 8.52
CA ASN A 172 2.54 -5.38 7.12
C ASN A 172 1.65 -6.41 6.42
N ASP A 173 0.91 -7.23 7.18
CA ASP A 173 0.02 -8.27 6.66
C ASP A 173 -1.43 -7.77 6.45
N LEU A 174 -1.69 -6.46 6.64
CA LEU A 174 -3.02 -5.86 6.54
C LEU A 174 -3.59 -6.02 5.12
N ILE A 175 -4.78 -6.63 5.02
CA ILE A 175 -5.52 -6.77 3.76
C ILE A 175 -6.69 -5.79 3.75
N ILE A 176 -6.66 -4.86 2.80
CA ILE A 176 -7.70 -3.85 2.57
C ILE A 176 -8.03 -3.74 1.07
N GLU A 177 -9.19 -3.17 0.75
CA GLU A 177 -9.62 -2.91 -0.63
C GLU A 177 -8.67 -1.93 -1.36
N SER A 178 -8.35 -0.81 -0.73
CA SER A 178 -7.44 0.23 -1.23
C SER A 178 -7.09 1.23 -0.14
N GLU A 179 -6.02 2.00 -0.34
CA GLU A 179 -5.67 3.12 0.56
C GLU A 179 -6.74 4.22 0.53
N ASP A 180 -7.44 4.42 -0.60
CA ASP A 180 -8.56 5.36 -0.69
C ASP A 180 -9.72 4.96 0.23
N TRP A 181 -10.09 3.67 0.23
CA TRP A 181 -11.10 3.12 1.14
C TRP A 181 -10.67 3.25 2.61
N LEU A 182 -9.39 3.01 2.90
CA LEU A 182 -8.85 3.16 4.26
C LEU A 182 -8.94 4.62 4.72
N LEU A 183 -8.56 5.58 3.87
CA LEU A 183 -8.66 7.00 4.19
C LEU A 183 -10.10 7.41 4.50
N ASP A 184 -11.07 7.03 3.66
CA ASP A 184 -12.48 7.34 3.88
C ASP A 184 -13.00 6.70 5.19
N THR A 185 -12.58 5.47 5.48
CA THR A 185 -12.89 4.75 6.73
C THR A 185 -12.32 5.49 7.96
N LEU A 186 -11.07 5.95 7.87
CA LEU A 186 -10.41 6.68 8.94
C LEU A 186 -11.04 8.06 9.17
N LEU A 187 -11.42 8.77 8.11
CA LEU A 187 -12.16 10.03 8.21
C LEU A 187 -13.48 9.84 8.95
N GLN A 188 -14.24 8.78 8.65
CA GLN A 188 -15.47 8.45 9.37
C GLN A 188 -15.19 8.10 10.84
N LEU A 189 -14.14 7.33 11.11
CA LEU A 189 -13.76 6.95 12.47
C LEU A 189 -13.38 8.15 13.33
N ILE A 190 -12.57 9.07 12.78
CA ILE A 190 -12.14 10.30 13.45
C ILE A 190 -13.32 11.22 13.70
N LYS A 191 -14.26 11.32 12.76
CA LYS A 191 -15.49 12.10 12.93
C LYS A 191 -16.33 11.62 14.12
N GLU A 192 -16.42 10.31 14.33
CA GLU A 192 -17.21 9.71 15.43
C GLU A 192 -16.47 9.66 16.77
N LYS A 193 -15.13 9.48 16.75
CA LYS A 193 -14.31 9.26 17.96
C LYS A 193 -13.52 10.48 18.43
N GLY A 194 -13.42 11.50 17.61
CA GLY A 194 -12.70 12.74 17.89
C GLY A 194 -11.23 12.72 17.47
N GLU A 195 -10.58 13.85 17.72
CA GLU A 195 -9.30 14.23 17.12
C GLU A 195 -8.11 13.34 17.53
N LYS A 196 -8.17 12.70 18.71
CA LYS A 196 -7.11 11.78 19.17
C LYS A 196 -6.83 10.65 18.17
N TYR A 197 -7.81 10.30 17.36
CA TYR A 197 -7.69 9.24 16.35
C TYR A 197 -7.01 9.71 15.05
N ARG A 198 -6.64 10.99 14.91
CA ARG A 198 -5.85 11.49 13.77
C ARG A 198 -4.47 10.85 13.67
N LEU A 199 -3.93 10.31 14.78
CA LEU A 199 -2.71 9.49 14.78
C LEU A 199 -2.78 8.30 13.82
N LEU A 200 -3.98 7.82 13.48
CA LEU A 200 -4.16 6.73 12.53
C LEU A 200 -3.77 7.09 11.09
N TYR A 201 -3.68 8.39 10.75
CA TYR A 201 -3.16 8.81 9.44
C TYR A 201 -1.71 8.35 9.20
N GLU A 202 -0.95 8.10 10.27
CA GLU A 202 0.41 7.54 10.18
C GLU A 202 0.47 6.13 9.59
N CYS A 203 -0.67 5.43 9.50
CA CYS A 203 -0.77 4.09 8.94
C CYS A 203 -1.06 4.09 7.43
N ILE A 204 -1.35 5.25 6.82
CA ILE A 204 -1.70 5.35 5.40
C ILE A 204 -0.45 5.38 4.52
N HIS A 205 -0.49 4.65 3.41
CA HIS A 205 0.51 4.71 2.35
C HIS A 205 0.10 5.72 1.27
N PHE A 206 0.51 6.98 1.45
CA PHE A 206 0.12 8.10 0.59
C PHE A 206 0.55 7.94 -0.87
N GLU A 207 1.61 7.15 -1.15
CA GLU A 207 2.06 6.85 -2.51
C GLU A 207 0.99 6.16 -3.37
N TYR A 208 0.03 5.45 -2.77
CA TYR A 208 -1.02 4.72 -3.47
C TYR A 208 -2.38 5.45 -3.52
N LEU A 209 -2.51 6.62 -2.89
CA LEU A 209 -3.75 7.39 -2.93
C LEU A 209 -4.00 8.05 -4.29
N THR A 210 -5.29 8.12 -4.67
CA THR A 210 -5.73 8.93 -5.81
C THR A 210 -5.59 10.43 -5.54
N ILE A 211 -5.63 11.23 -6.60
CA ILE A 211 -5.58 12.71 -6.50
C ILE A 211 -6.79 13.24 -5.71
N GLU A 212 -7.97 12.65 -5.91
CA GLU A 212 -9.20 13.04 -5.21
C GLU A 212 -9.09 12.78 -3.70
N SER A 213 -8.64 11.58 -3.32
CA SER A 213 -8.42 11.23 -1.90
C SER A 213 -7.32 12.07 -1.26
N MET A 214 -6.24 12.38 -1.98
CA MET A 214 -5.25 13.35 -1.50
C MET A 214 -5.86 14.72 -1.24
N SER A 215 -6.74 15.20 -2.13
CA SER A 215 -7.45 16.47 -1.92
C SER A 215 -8.38 16.40 -0.71
N LYS A 216 -9.06 15.27 -0.48
CA LYS A 216 -9.90 15.06 0.72
C LYS A 216 -9.05 15.05 1.99
N PHE A 217 -7.89 14.39 1.98
CA PHE A 217 -6.98 14.38 3.12
C PHE A 217 -6.54 15.79 3.50
N ILE A 218 -6.08 16.58 2.52
CA ILE A 218 -5.62 17.96 2.75
C ILE A 218 -6.73 18.86 3.29
N SER A 219 -7.99 18.64 2.89
CA SER A 219 -9.11 19.44 3.40
C SER A 219 -9.53 19.13 4.84
N HIS A 220 -9.02 18.05 5.44
CA HIS A 220 -9.39 17.60 6.79
C HIS A 220 -8.22 17.59 7.79
N VAL A 221 -7.01 17.97 7.36
CA VAL A 221 -5.79 17.91 8.17
C VAL A 221 -5.17 19.29 8.31
N ASP A 222 -4.89 19.69 9.54
CA ASP A 222 -4.18 20.92 9.86
C ASP A 222 -2.68 20.69 10.03
N SER A 223 -1.88 21.76 10.00
CA SER A 223 -0.42 21.65 10.15
C SER A 223 0.01 21.08 11.51
N GLU A 224 -0.83 21.24 12.54
CA GLU A 224 -0.58 20.71 13.89
C GLU A 224 -0.77 19.19 13.97
N ASP A 225 -1.52 18.60 13.04
CA ASP A 225 -1.78 17.16 12.98
C ASP A 225 -0.61 16.38 12.33
N ILE A 226 0.33 17.08 11.69
CA ILE A 226 1.44 16.46 10.96
C ILE A 226 2.53 16.02 11.94
N SER A 227 2.44 14.76 12.38
CA SER A 227 3.50 14.11 13.14
C SER A 227 4.73 13.84 12.27
N GLY A 228 5.89 13.60 12.90
CA GLY A 228 7.11 13.25 12.17
C GLY A 228 6.97 11.97 11.33
N LYS A 229 6.20 10.98 11.81
CA LYS A 229 5.95 9.74 11.05
C LYS A 229 4.99 9.97 9.90
N LEU A 230 3.93 10.75 10.11
CA LEU A 230 3.01 11.16 9.05
C LEU A 230 3.74 11.93 7.95
N TRP A 231 4.61 12.88 8.34
CA TRP A 231 5.45 13.62 7.40
C TRP A 231 6.31 12.68 6.53
N LEU A 232 6.99 11.70 7.14
CA LEU A 232 7.78 10.73 6.38
C LEU A 232 6.93 9.98 5.34
N ASN A 233 5.71 9.56 5.69
CA ASN A 233 4.83 8.90 4.72
C ASN A 233 4.35 9.86 3.62
N ILE A 234 4.01 11.11 3.95
CA ILE A 234 3.65 12.12 2.95
C ILE A 234 4.83 12.37 1.99
N THR A 235 6.08 12.42 2.48
CA THR A 235 7.25 12.64 1.62
C THR A 235 7.44 11.54 0.56
N LYS A 236 7.05 10.28 0.85
CA LYS A 236 7.05 9.20 -0.15
C LYS A 236 6.10 9.49 -1.32
N ARG A 237 5.00 10.21 -1.07
CA ARG A 237 4.11 10.70 -2.12
C ARG A 237 4.71 11.88 -2.88
N LEU A 238 5.38 12.80 -2.20
CA LEU A 238 5.95 14.01 -2.82
C LEU A 238 7.10 13.74 -3.79
N ILE A 239 7.79 12.61 -3.67
CA ILE A 239 8.84 12.20 -4.62
C ILE A 239 8.30 11.54 -5.90
N LEU A 240 6.98 11.31 -6.00
CA LEU A 240 6.39 10.76 -7.21
C LEU A 240 6.40 11.79 -8.36
N PRO A 241 6.39 11.34 -9.63
CA PRO A 241 6.36 12.24 -10.78
C PRO A 241 5.16 13.20 -10.73
N VAL A 242 5.43 14.48 -10.94
CA VAL A 242 4.40 15.54 -10.94
C VAL A 242 3.88 15.76 -12.37
N TYR A 243 2.56 15.87 -12.50
CA TYR A 243 1.89 16.31 -13.73
C TYR A 243 1.46 17.78 -13.55
N PRO A 244 2.19 18.74 -14.14
CA PRO A 244 1.88 20.16 -13.96
C PRO A 244 0.50 20.49 -14.57
N PRO A 245 -0.35 21.29 -13.87
CA PRO A 245 -1.73 21.54 -14.29
C PRO A 245 -1.88 22.41 -15.56
N ALA A 246 -0.81 23.02 -16.09
CA ALA A 246 -0.78 23.68 -17.40
C ALA A 246 0.66 24.12 -17.77
N ASP A 247 0.85 24.51 -19.03
CA ASP A 247 2.01 25.28 -19.50
C ASP A 247 2.13 26.58 -18.69
N THR A 248 3.00 26.60 -17.69
CA THR A 248 3.29 27.85 -16.95
C THR A 248 4.23 28.71 -17.77
N LEU A 249 3.93 30.00 -17.91
CA LEU A 249 4.84 30.99 -18.52
C LEU A 249 6.11 31.23 -17.66
N ARG A 250 6.20 30.63 -16.48
CA ARG A 250 7.29 30.82 -15.52
C ARG A 250 8.61 30.17 -15.98
N TYR A 251 8.56 29.13 -16.80
CA TYR A 251 9.74 28.36 -17.22
C TYR A 251 10.05 28.55 -18.71
N THR A 252 11.32 28.76 -19.02
CA THR A 252 11.84 28.97 -20.38
C THR A 252 12.12 27.67 -21.14
N LYS A 253 12.36 26.57 -20.42
CA LYS A 253 12.34 25.20 -20.98
C LYS A 253 10.93 24.64 -20.87
N LYS A 254 10.27 24.48 -22.01
CA LYS A 254 8.99 23.77 -22.10
C LYS A 254 9.27 22.33 -22.46
N ASP A 255 9.13 21.43 -21.49
CA ASP A 255 8.91 20.02 -21.82
C ASP A 255 7.53 19.97 -22.49
N VAL A 256 7.50 19.69 -23.78
CA VAL A 256 6.23 19.59 -24.50
C VAL A 256 5.66 18.21 -24.14
N MET A 257 4.58 18.20 -23.35
CA MET A 257 3.91 16.98 -22.90
C MET A 257 2.71 16.66 -23.80
N PHE A 258 2.63 15.41 -24.22
CA PHE A 258 1.63 14.84 -25.10
C PHE A 258 0.89 13.73 -24.35
N ASN A 259 -0.23 14.09 -23.75
CA ASN A 259 -1.08 13.13 -23.05
C ASN A 259 -1.92 12.34 -24.04
N LEU A 260 -2.07 11.05 -23.79
CA LEU A 260 -2.92 10.17 -24.59
C LEU A 260 -4.39 10.53 -24.38
N LYS A 261 -5.10 10.82 -25.47
CA LYS A 261 -6.55 11.04 -25.51
C LYS A 261 -7.16 10.02 -26.45
N GLU A 262 -8.19 9.30 -26.00
CA GLU A 262 -8.82 8.24 -26.82
C GLU A 262 -9.47 8.79 -28.10
N GLU A 263 -9.95 10.03 -28.08
CA GLU A 263 -10.56 10.73 -29.23
C GLU A 263 -9.53 11.10 -30.30
N GLU A 264 -8.25 11.23 -29.93
CA GLU A 264 -7.15 11.67 -30.79
C GLU A 264 -5.93 10.75 -30.64
N PRO A 265 -6.04 9.46 -31.03
CA PRO A 265 -5.03 8.44 -30.74
C PRO A 265 -3.72 8.60 -31.53
N PHE A 266 -3.67 9.52 -32.49
CA PHE A 266 -2.48 9.81 -33.30
C PHE A 266 -2.05 11.28 -33.20
N SER A 267 -2.34 11.93 -32.06
CA SER A 267 -1.95 13.32 -31.76
C SER A 267 -0.86 13.39 -30.70
N GLY A 268 0.22 12.63 -30.89
CA GLY A 268 1.32 12.51 -29.93
C GLY A 268 2.62 13.17 -30.38
N ILE A 269 3.74 12.55 -30.00
CA ILE A 269 5.10 13.05 -30.25
C ILE A 269 5.38 13.13 -31.75
N CYS A 270 5.08 12.08 -32.51
CA CYS A 270 5.37 12.02 -33.95
C CYS A 270 4.52 13.04 -34.71
N ALA A 271 3.22 13.16 -34.40
CA ALA A 271 2.34 14.16 -34.99
C ALA A 271 2.83 15.60 -34.73
N TYR A 272 3.29 15.88 -33.50
CA TYR A 272 3.88 17.18 -33.19
C TYR A 272 5.16 17.45 -34.00
N LEU A 273 6.07 16.48 -34.08
CA LEU A 273 7.31 16.63 -34.84
C LEU A 273 7.03 16.85 -36.33
N ASN A 274 6.04 16.13 -36.89
CA ASN A 274 5.61 16.32 -38.26
C ASN A 274 5.08 17.73 -38.51
N LYS A 275 4.21 18.22 -37.60
CA LYS A 275 3.69 19.59 -37.66
C LYS A 275 4.80 20.63 -37.54
N LYS A 276 5.79 20.39 -36.68
CA LYS A 276 6.92 21.31 -36.43
C LYS A 276 7.84 21.46 -37.65
N CYS A 277 8.09 20.38 -38.40
CA CYS A 277 8.90 20.44 -39.63
C CYS A 277 8.10 20.66 -40.92
N GLY A 278 6.76 20.67 -40.84
CA GLY A 278 5.89 20.81 -42.01
C GLY A 278 5.98 19.63 -42.98
N GLY A 279 6.05 18.40 -42.46
CA GLY A 279 6.13 17.17 -43.25
C GLY A 279 6.46 15.95 -42.38
N ASN A 280 6.83 14.83 -43.00
CA ASN A 280 7.26 13.64 -42.25
C ASN A 280 8.59 13.90 -41.51
N ALA A 281 8.62 13.67 -40.20
CA ALA A 281 9.76 13.96 -39.34
C ALA A 281 10.98 13.09 -39.65
N HIS A 282 10.80 11.89 -40.21
CA HIS A 282 11.89 11.08 -40.73
C HIS A 282 12.51 11.72 -41.97
N ASP A 283 11.69 12.06 -42.96
CA ASP A 283 12.15 12.61 -44.23
C ASP A 283 12.81 13.99 -44.06
N LYS A 284 12.39 14.74 -43.04
CA LYS A 284 12.99 16.02 -42.64
C LYS A 284 14.21 15.89 -41.73
N GLY A 285 14.60 14.67 -41.34
CA GLY A 285 15.78 14.40 -40.52
C GLY A 285 15.65 14.81 -39.05
N LEU A 286 14.45 15.07 -38.55
CA LEU A 286 14.23 15.32 -37.11
C LEU A 286 14.41 14.03 -36.30
N ILE A 287 13.89 12.93 -36.82
CA ILE A 287 14.05 11.59 -36.26
C ILE A 287 14.52 10.64 -37.36
N SER A 288 14.98 9.45 -36.99
CA SER A 288 15.34 8.39 -37.93
C SER A 288 14.60 7.12 -37.59
N MET A 289 13.87 6.57 -38.56
CA MET A 289 13.11 5.34 -38.39
C MET A 289 13.79 4.20 -39.15
N SER A 290 13.89 3.04 -38.50
CA SER A 290 14.51 1.86 -39.08
C SER A 290 13.77 0.60 -38.63
N SER A 291 14.00 -0.51 -39.32
CA SER A 291 13.40 -1.80 -38.96
C SER A 291 14.37 -2.96 -39.17
N SER A 292 14.03 -4.11 -38.57
CA SER A 292 14.81 -5.35 -38.73
C SER A 292 14.91 -5.82 -40.19
N SER A 293 13.87 -5.53 -40.98
CA SER A 293 13.78 -5.78 -42.41
C SER A 293 12.61 -5.02 -42.99
N ILE A 294 12.63 -4.84 -44.31
CA ILE A 294 11.52 -4.26 -45.07
C ILE A 294 10.93 -5.37 -45.95
N GLY A 295 9.66 -5.67 -45.73
CA GLY A 295 8.84 -6.54 -46.57
C GLY A 295 7.91 -5.74 -47.46
N ILE A 296 7.19 -4.77 -46.88
CA ILE A 296 6.27 -3.86 -47.58
C ILE A 296 6.39 -2.44 -47.00
N ASN A 297 6.41 -1.44 -47.90
CA ASN A 297 6.46 -0.01 -47.61
C ASN A 297 7.63 0.43 -46.69
N GLN A 298 7.81 1.73 -46.50
CA GLN A 298 8.86 2.28 -45.65
C GLN A 298 8.36 2.48 -44.23
N PRO A 299 9.19 2.24 -43.20
CA PRO A 299 8.80 2.40 -41.80
C PRO A 299 8.39 3.83 -41.46
N SER A 300 8.92 4.84 -42.16
CA SER A 300 8.57 6.25 -41.94
C SER A 300 7.12 6.59 -42.24
N GLN A 301 6.43 5.80 -43.06
CA GLN A 301 5.06 6.11 -43.48
C GLN A 301 4.04 5.90 -42.35
N ILE A 302 4.37 5.09 -41.33
CA ILE A 302 3.45 4.79 -40.22
C ILE A 302 3.13 6.03 -39.34
N ILE A 303 3.94 7.09 -39.45
CA ILE A 303 3.73 8.35 -38.73
C ILE A 303 3.08 9.42 -39.61
N ASP A 304 2.78 9.12 -40.87
CA ASP A 304 2.10 10.07 -41.75
C ASP A 304 0.61 10.16 -41.39
N PHE A 305 0.18 11.38 -41.07
CA PHE A 305 -1.22 11.64 -40.75
C PHE A 305 -2.12 11.31 -41.94
N GLY A 306 -3.10 10.43 -41.73
CA GLY A 306 -4.05 10.01 -42.77
C GLY A 306 -3.52 8.95 -43.73
N TRP A 307 -2.36 8.33 -43.46
CA TRP A 307 -1.90 7.19 -44.26
C TRP A 307 -2.78 5.96 -44.03
N GLU A 308 -3.29 5.37 -45.12
CA GLU A 308 -4.19 4.21 -45.11
C GLU A 308 -3.49 2.89 -45.51
N GLY A 309 -2.17 2.92 -45.72
CA GLY A 309 -1.37 1.75 -46.08
C GLY A 309 -0.94 0.92 -44.87
N ASP A 310 -0.10 -0.07 -45.14
CA ASP A 310 0.54 -0.92 -44.15
C ASP A 310 2.05 -0.95 -44.33
N TRP A 311 2.78 -0.92 -43.23
CA TRP A 311 4.19 -1.24 -43.21
C TRP A 311 4.33 -2.65 -42.66
N GLY A 312 5.29 -3.41 -43.21
CA GLY A 312 5.55 -4.76 -42.72
C GLY A 312 6.96 -5.27 -42.99
N THR A 313 7.43 -6.15 -42.10
CA THR A 313 8.74 -6.79 -42.20
C THR A 313 8.71 -8.03 -43.11
N LYS A 314 9.86 -8.68 -43.31
CA LYS A 314 9.88 -10.05 -43.85
C LYS A 314 9.47 -11.06 -42.76
N ASN A 315 9.04 -12.26 -43.15
CA ASN A 315 8.68 -13.34 -42.22
C ASN A 315 9.91 -13.86 -41.46
N LYS A 316 10.34 -13.12 -40.42
CA LYS A 316 11.49 -13.44 -39.58
C LYS A 316 11.16 -13.18 -38.11
N PRO A 317 11.53 -14.09 -37.20
CA PRO A 317 11.29 -13.91 -35.77
C PRO A 317 12.02 -12.68 -35.24
N ASN A 318 11.54 -12.12 -34.12
CA ASN A 318 12.09 -10.93 -33.48
C ASN A 318 12.12 -9.70 -34.41
N SER A 319 11.15 -9.57 -35.31
CA SER A 319 10.99 -8.39 -36.15
C SER A 319 10.70 -7.15 -35.31
N TRP A 320 11.33 -6.03 -35.66
CA TRP A 320 11.23 -4.78 -34.89
C TRP A 320 11.18 -3.55 -35.79
N LEU A 321 10.67 -2.46 -35.22
CA LEU A 321 10.65 -1.11 -35.75
C LEU A 321 11.19 -0.17 -34.67
N MET A 322 12.13 0.71 -35.02
CA MET A 322 12.85 1.59 -34.11
C MET A 322 12.77 3.05 -34.55
N PHE A 323 12.61 3.92 -33.56
CA PHE A 323 12.71 5.36 -33.61
C PHE A 323 14.03 5.77 -32.95
N ASP A 324 14.88 6.47 -33.70
CA ASP A 324 16.00 7.25 -33.19
C ASP A 324 15.58 8.72 -33.17
N PHE A 325 15.47 9.29 -31.96
CA PHE A 325 15.06 10.67 -31.75
C PHE A 325 16.20 11.70 -31.95
N ASN A 326 17.36 11.25 -32.41
CA ASN A 326 18.54 12.06 -32.74
C ASN A 326 19.00 12.94 -31.56
N ASN A 327 18.77 14.25 -31.62
CA ASN A 327 19.16 15.23 -30.60
C ASN A 327 18.06 15.45 -29.54
N LEU A 328 16.99 14.67 -29.61
CA LEU A 328 15.86 14.73 -28.69
C LEU A 328 15.93 13.53 -27.73
N SER A 329 15.50 13.77 -26.50
CA SER A 329 15.26 12.73 -25.51
C SER A 329 13.77 12.67 -25.22
N VAL A 330 13.21 11.46 -25.17
CA VAL A 330 11.77 11.22 -24.96
C VAL A 330 11.53 10.42 -23.70
N GLU A 331 10.57 10.87 -22.90
CA GLU A 331 10.00 10.10 -21.80
C GLU A 331 8.63 9.61 -22.25
N LEU A 332 8.36 8.32 -22.14
CA LEU A 332 7.14 7.72 -22.65
C LEU A 332 6.11 7.50 -21.53
N THR A 333 4.84 7.70 -21.83
CA THR A 333 3.70 7.38 -20.95
C THR A 333 2.70 6.45 -21.63
N GLY A 334 2.88 6.16 -22.91
CA GLY A 334 2.02 5.28 -23.68
C GLY A 334 2.31 5.34 -25.17
N TYR A 335 1.57 4.55 -25.93
CA TYR A 335 1.61 4.50 -27.39
C TYR A 335 0.26 4.06 -27.94
N SER A 336 0.02 4.36 -29.21
CA SER A 336 -1.13 3.89 -29.96
C SER A 336 -0.67 3.14 -31.20
N LEU A 337 -1.40 2.08 -31.54
CA LEU A 337 -1.20 1.28 -32.75
C LEU A 337 -2.49 1.23 -33.56
N MET A 338 -2.34 1.25 -34.89
CA MET A 338 -3.37 0.84 -35.83
C MET A 338 -2.96 -0.45 -36.52
N SER A 339 -3.83 -1.45 -36.47
CA SER A 339 -3.65 -2.69 -37.23
C SER A 339 -3.84 -2.45 -38.73
N ILE A 340 -3.30 -3.36 -39.54
CA ILE A 340 -3.34 -3.25 -41.01
C ILE A 340 -4.76 -3.31 -41.58
N PRO A 341 -5.01 -2.86 -42.83
CA PRO A 341 -6.34 -2.85 -43.46
C PRO A 341 -6.82 -4.25 -43.91
N SER A 342 -6.53 -5.29 -43.14
CA SER A 342 -6.89 -6.69 -43.39
C SER A 342 -7.89 -7.23 -42.37
N ASN A 343 -8.67 -8.24 -42.78
CA ASN A 343 -9.63 -8.92 -41.91
C ASN A 343 -8.97 -9.61 -40.70
N MET A 344 -9.79 -10.09 -39.75
CA MET A 344 -9.31 -10.86 -38.60
C MET A 344 -8.43 -12.05 -39.00
N ASN A 345 -7.53 -12.45 -38.10
CA ASN A 345 -6.58 -13.57 -38.27
C ASN A 345 -5.57 -13.38 -39.41
N ASN A 346 -5.28 -12.13 -39.77
CA ASN A 346 -4.19 -11.76 -40.66
C ASN A 346 -2.92 -11.42 -39.85
N THR A 347 -1.93 -10.75 -40.46
CA THR A 347 -0.61 -10.43 -39.90
C THR A 347 -0.63 -9.35 -38.80
N HIS A 348 -1.76 -9.20 -38.10
CA HIS A 348 -1.95 -8.27 -36.99
C HIS A 348 -1.08 -8.64 -35.78
N PRO A 349 -0.47 -7.66 -35.09
CA PRO A 349 0.33 -7.92 -33.90
C PRO A 349 -0.46 -8.64 -32.80
N ARG A 350 0.19 -9.61 -32.15
CA ARG A 350 -0.39 -10.42 -31.07
C ARG A 350 0.44 -10.40 -29.80
N SER A 351 1.75 -10.52 -29.91
CA SER A 351 2.68 -10.40 -28.77
C SER A 351 3.86 -9.52 -29.14
N TRP A 352 4.13 -8.51 -28.33
CA TRP A 352 5.22 -7.55 -28.56
C TRP A 352 5.69 -6.92 -27.26
N VAL A 353 6.87 -6.30 -27.34
CA VAL A 353 7.40 -5.40 -26.30
C VAL A 353 7.64 -4.02 -26.88
N ILE A 354 7.48 -3.00 -26.05
CA ILE A 354 8.10 -1.69 -26.26
C ILE A 354 9.35 -1.67 -25.39
N GLU A 355 10.47 -1.30 -25.99
CA GLU A 355 11.75 -1.23 -25.30
C GLU A 355 12.51 0.03 -25.71
N ALA A 356 13.29 0.57 -24.78
CA ALA A 356 13.99 1.84 -24.96
C ALA A 356 15.44 1.77 -24.44
N THR A 357 16.31 2.62 -25.01
CA THR A 357 17.73 2.66 -24.65
C THR A 357 18.36 4.01 -25.00
N ASN A 358 19.51 4.30 -24.39
CA ASN A 358 20.39 5.41 -24.75
C ASN A 358 21.71 4.96 -25.39
N ASP A 359 22.03 3.66 -25.37
CA ASP A 359 23.34 3.13 -25.77
C ASP A 359 23.27 2.04 -26.85
N LEU A 360 22.07 1.68 -27.33
CA LEU A 360 21.79 0.62 -28.31
C LEU A 360 22.18 -0.81 -27.88
N SER A 361 22.71 -0.98 -26.67
CA SER A 361 23.22 -2.24 -26.14
C SER A 361 22.37 -2.80 -25.00
N ASN A 362 21.96 -1.95 -24.06
CA ASN A 362 21.13 -2.29 -22.91
C ASN A 362 19.72 -1.77 -23.15
N TRP A 363 18.75 -2.67 -23.24
CA TRP A 363 17.36 -2.34 -23.58
C TRP A 363 16.44 -2.53 -22.37
N ASP A 364 15.79 -1.45 -21.95
CA ASP A 364 14.78 -1.49 -20.91
C ASP A 364 13.42 -1.82 -21.53
N VAL A 365 12.75 -2.85 -21.02
CA VAL A 365 11.39 -3.20 -21.45
C VAL A 365 10.40 -2.28 -20.72
N VAL A 366 9.78 -1.37 -21.46
CA VAL A 366 8.86 -0.36 -20.90
C VAL A 366 7.40 -0.79 -20.95
N ASP A 367 7.03 -1.66 -21.90
CA ASP A 367 5.74 -2.34 -21.93
C ASP A 367 5.85 -3.72 -22.56
N LYS A 368 5.00 -4.65 -22.12
CA LYS A 368 4.94 -6.01 -22.65
C LYS A 368 3.49 -6.45 -22.82
N ARG A 369 3.16 -6.91 -24.03
CA ARG A 369 1.84 -7.44 -24.38
C ARG A 369 2.00 -8.85 -24.93
N GLU A 370 1.25 -9.80 -24.36
CA GLU A 370 1.29 -11.20 -24.74
C GLU A 370 -0.12 -11.66 -25.12
N MET A 371 -0.25 -12.36 -26.24
CA MET A 371 -1.51 -12.93 -26.73
C MET A 371 -2.67 -11.92 -26.79
N ASN A 372 -2.37 -10.66 -27.11
CA ASN A 372 -3.32 -9.57 -27.17
C ASN A 372 -4.20 -9.66 -28.44
N ASN A 373 -5.51 -9.43 -28.27
CA ASN A 373 -6.52 -9.51 -29.33
C ASN A 373 -7.07 -8.14 -29.76
N ASP A 374 -6.67 -7.04 -29.13
CA ASP A 374 -7.27 -5.71 -29.35
C ASP A 374 -7.07 -5.22 -30.80
N LEU A 375 -5.97 -5.64 -31.43
CA LEU A 375 -5.60 -5.30 -32.81
C LEU A 375 -6.02 -6.36 -33.84
N ASN A 376 -6.72 -7.44 -33.45
CA ASN A 376 -7.14 -8.50 -34.37
C ASN A 376 -8.36 -8.08 -35.21
N GLY A 377 -8.13 -7.30 -36.26
CA GLY A 377 -9.17 -6.85 -37.18
C GLY A 377 -8.70 -5.71 -38.06
N LYS A 378 -9.55 -5.29 -39.01
CA LYS A 378 -9.23 -4.25 -39.97
C LYS A 378 -9.18 -2.87 -39.30
N ASN A 379 -8.06 -2.14 -39.46
CA ASN A 379 -7.88 -0.76 -38.99
C ASN A 379 -8.29 -0.54 -37.52
N LYS A 380 -8.05 -1.54 -36.66
CA LYS A 380 -8.32 -1.45 -35.23
C LYS A 380 -7.28 -0.54 -34.61
N VAL A 381 -7.75 0.48 -33.91
CA VAL A 381 -6.90 1.38 -33.13
C VAL A 381 -6.98 0.96 -31.67
N LYS A 382 -5.81 0.80 -31.05
CA LYS A 382 -5.72 0.59 -29.61
C LYS A 382 -4.58 1.42 -29.03
N SER A 383 -4.90 2.06 -27.92
CA SER A 383 -3.99 2.84 -27.10
C SER A 383 -3.62 2.07 -25.84
N PHE A 384 -2.36 2.17 -25.45
CA PHE A 384 -1.80 1.50 -24.29
C PHE A 384 -1.03 2.52 -23.46
N THR A 385 -1.34 2.57 -22.15
CA THR A 385 -0.67 3.46 -21.20
C THR A 385 0.17 2.66 -20.22
N PHE A 386 1.23 3.29 -19.71
CA PHE A 386 2.12 2.72 -18.71
C PHE A 386 2.77 3.82 -17.88
N ARG A 387 3.48 3.43 -16.81
CA ARG A 387 4.19 4.37 -15.95
C ARG A 387 5.23 5.12 -16.77
N ARG A 388 5.32 6.44 -16.54
CA ARG A 388 6.32 7.32 -17.17
C ARG A 388 7.71 6.70 -17.09
N THR A 389 8.39 6.61 -18.22
CA THR A 389 9.74 6.05 -18.33
C THR A 389 10.81 7.09 -17.96
N SER A 390 12.06 6.63 -17.79
CA SER A 390 13.22 7.52 -17.90
C SER A 390 13.31 8.15 -19.31
N PRO A 391 14.11 9.22 -19.49
CA PRO A 391 14.38 9.78 -20.82
C PRO A 391 15.22 8.82 -21.69
N TYR A 392 14.80 8.60 -22.93
CA TYR A 392 15.49 7.77 -23.91
C TYR A 392 15.61 8.45 -25.28
N ARG A 393 16.72 8.21 -25.97
CA ARG A 393 16.89 8.58 -27.38
C ARG A 393 16.32 7.53 -28.33
N TYR A 394 16.42 6.25 -27.99
CA TYR A 394 15.99 5.15 -28.86
C TYR A 394 14.80 4.44 -28.26
N VAL A 395 13.77 4.22 -29.09
CA VAL A 395 12.56 3.48 -28.74
C VAL A 395 12.26 2.49 -29.85
N ARG A 396 11.99 1.23 -29.53
CA ARG A 396 11.55 0.26 -30.54
C ARG A 396 10.38 -0.58 -30.04
N ILE A 397 9.54 -0.98 -30.98
CA ILE A 397 8.58 -2.06 -30.82
C ILE A 397 9.16 -3.33 -31.45
N ARG A 398 9.08 -4.45 -30.73
CA ARG A 398 9.57 -5.74 -31.22
C ARG A 398 8.53 -6.82 -31.00
N GLN A 399 8.21 -7.54 -32.06
CA GLN A 399 7.36 -8.73 -32.01
C GLN A 399 8.09 -9.86 -31.28
N THR A 400 7.43 -10.46 -30.28
CA THR A 400 8.02 -11.49 -29.41
C THR A 400 7.48 -12.90 -29.66
N ASP A 401 6.41 -13.02 -30.42
CA ASP A 401 5.77 -14.29 -30.79
C ASP A 401 5.09 -14.17 -32.17
N LEU A 402 4.48 -15.25 -32.65
CA LEU A 402 3.71 -15.26 -33.90
C LEU A 402 2.53 -14.28 -33.84
N ASN A 403 2.26 -13.65 -34.98
CA ASN A 403 1.10 -12.77 -35.18
C ASN A 403 -0.22 -13.56 -35.26
N HIS A 404 -1.35 -12.87 -35.48
CA HIS A 404 -2.67 -13.51 -35.58
C HIS A 404 -2.85 -14.47 -36.78
N SER A 405 -1.96 -14.41 -37.79
CA SER A 405 -1.88 -15.36 -38.91
C SER A 405 -0.86 -16.47 -38.71
N HIS A 406 -0.35 -16.65 -37.48
CA HIS A 406 0.58 -17.72 -37.09
C HIS A 406 1.90 -17.72 -37.88
N ASN A 407 2.42 -16.54 -38.21
CA ASN A 407 3.74 -16.39 -38.83
C ASN A 407 4.51 -15.20 -38.21
N ASN A 408 5.73 -14.93 -38.68
CA ASN A 408 6.63 -13.91 -38.13
C ASN A 408 6.63 -12.59 -38.91
N TYR A 409 5.67 -12.36 -39.80
CA TYR A 409 5.48 -11.00 -40.32
C TYR A 409 5.10 -10.08 -39.16
N PHE A 410 5.71 -8.91 -39.09
CA PHE A 410 5.28 -7.85 -38.18
C PHE A 410 4.79 -6.70 -39.04
N ALA A 411 3.50 -6.37 -38.93
CA ALA A 411 2.88 -5.36 -39.78
C ALA A 411 1.89 -4.49 -39.00
N ILE A 412 1.91 -3.19 -39.27
CA ILE A 412 1.04 -2.16 -38.67
C ILE A 412 0.78 -1.05 -39.69
N SER A 413 -0.34 -0.34 -39.52
CA SER A 413 -0.66 0.83 -40.34
C SER A 413 -0.16 2.12 -39.72
N GLN A 414 -0.35 2.33 -38.43
CA GLN A 414 0.07 3.58 -37.78
C GLN A 414 0.61 3.32 -36.38
N MET A 415 1.52 4.16 -35.95
CA MET A 415 2.04 4.17 -34.58
C MET A 415 2.29 5.60 -34.10
N GLU A 416 1.88 5.88 -32.87
CA GLU A 416 2.12 7.15 -32.20
C GLU A 416 2.67 6.90 -30.78
N LEU A 417 3.58 7.76 -30.33
CA LEU A 417 4.20 7.72 -29.00
C LEU A 417 3.72 8.92 -28.17
N PHE A 418 3.48 8.70 -26.88
CA PHE A 418 2.98 9.71 -25.95
C PHE A 418 3.94 9.88 -24.78
N GLY A 419 3.93 11.07 -24.17
CA GLY A 419 4.82 11.44 -23.07
C GLY A 419 5.42 12.83 -23.29
N SER A 420 6.71 13.03 -23.06
CA SER A 420 7.36 14.34 -23.25
C SER A 420 8.65 14.27 -24.05
N ILE A 421 8.97 15.36 -24.74
CA ILE A 421 10.23 15.49 -25.48
C ILE A 421 11.07 16.67 -24.96
N THR A 422 12.38 16.48 -24.92
CA THR A 422 13.36 17.50 -24.51
C THR A 422 14.53 17.56 -25.49
N ASN A 423 15.13 18.75 -25.67
CA ASN A 423 16.33 18.91 -26.50
C ASN A 423 17.59 18.69 -25.64
N GLU A 424 18.44 17.75 -26.01
CA GLU A 424 19.70 17.51 -25.27
C GLU A 424 20.70 18.67 -25.41
N ASN A 425 20.68 19.40 -26.53
CA ASN A 425 21.60 20.51 -26.81
C ASN A 425 21.41 21.77 -25.95
N GLN A 426 20.46 21.80 -25.02
CA GLN A 426 20.34 22.89 -24.03
C GLN A 426 20.73 22.45 -22.60
N ALA A 427 21.17 21.21 -22.38
CA ALA A 427 21.70 20.78 -21.09
C ALA A 427 23.21 21.06 -20.96
N ASN A 428 23.96 21.06 -22.07
CA ASN A 428 25.43 21.12 -22.05
C ASN A 428 26.04 22.53 -22.25
N ASN A 429 25.24 23.59 -22.43
CA ASN A 429 25.77 24.96 -22.59
C ASN A 429 25.95 25.76 -21.28
N ASN A 430 25.78 25.12 -20.11
CA ASN A 430 26.01 25.77 -18.82
C ASN A 430 27.43 25.59 -18.25
N ASN A 431 28.36 24.98 -18.99
CA ASN A 431 29.77 24.89 -18.59
C ASN A 431 30.66 25.47 -19.70
N LEU A 432 30.71 26.80 -19.79
CA LEU A 432 31.86 27.48 -20.38
C LEU A 432 32.88 27.75 -19.27
N PRO A 433 34.17 27.41 -19.44
CA PRO A 433 35.18 27.68 -18.44
C PRO A 433 35.41 29.19 -18.31
N GLU A 434 35.51 29.66 -17.06
CA GLU A 434 35.86 31.03 -16.72
C GLU A 434 37.18 31.43 -17.40
N ILE A 435 37.16 32.56 -18.10
CA ILE A 435 38.38 33.20 -18.61
C ILE A 435 39.14 33.76 -17.41
N PRO A 436 40.44 33.46 -17.20
CA PRO A 436 41.19 34.04 -16.11
C PRO A 436 41.39 35.54 -16.35
N THR A 437 40.87 36.35 -15.44
CA THR A 437 41.18 37.78 -15.39
C THR A 437 42.59 37.96 -14.85
N THR A 438 43.49 38.51 -15.67
CA THR A 438 44.79 39.02 -15.21
C THR A 438 44.63 40.46 -14.72
N PRO A 439 45.23 40.84 -13.58
CA PRO A 439 45.13 42.19 -13.06
C PRO A 439 46.14 43.09 -13.78
N ASN A 440 45.66 44.08 -14.54
CA ASN A 440 46.52 45.08 -15.14
C ASN A 440 46.67 46.29 -14.20
N ASN A 441 47.74 46.26 -13.40
CA ASN A 441 48.34 47.45 -12.82
C ASN A 441 48.91 48.30 -13.96
N ASN A 442 48.49 49.56 -14.09
CA ASN A 442 49.34 50.61 -14.65
C ASN A 442 48.86 51.99 -14.20
N SER A 443 49.55 52.50 -13.16
CA SER A 443 49.63 53.92 -12.86
C SER A 443 50.79 54.55 -13.64
N THR A 444 50.55 55.80 -14.07
CA THR A 444 51.52 56.86 -14.40
C THR A 444 52.43 56.69 -15.62
N THR A 445 52.23 57.54 -16.64
CA THR A 445 53.02 58.78 -16.83
C THR A 445 52.51 59.58 -18.04
N ARG A 446 52.33 60.89 -17.84
CA ARG A 446 52.16 61.91 -18.90
C ARG A 446 53.52 62.18 -19.56
N PRO A 447 53.52 62.71 -20.79
CA PRO A 447 54.45 63.77 -21.13
C PRO A 447 53.70 65.02 -21.65
N ASN A 448 54.03 66.16 -21.06
CA ASN A 448 53.95 67.46 -21.72
C ASN A 448 55.25 67.66 -22.50
N LEU A 449 55.17 68.07 -23.78
CA LEU A 449 56.08 69.10 -24.31
C LEU A 449 55.55 69.72 -25.60
N LYS A 450 55.80 71.02 -25.68
CA LYS A 450 55.34 72.06 -26.60
C LYS A 450 56.17 72.14 -27.89
N MET A 451 55.60 72.91 -28.83
CA MET A 451 56.26 73.79 -29.82
C MET A 451 56.96 73.15 -31.01
N SER A 452 56.33 73.26 -32.19
CA SER A 452 56.65 74.28 -33.21
C SER A 452 55.55 74.32 -34.26
#